data_AF-A0A2H0X9L0-F1
#
_entry.id   AF-A0A2H0X9L0-F1
#
_cell.length_a   1.000
_cell.length_b   1.000
_cell.length_c   1.000
_cell.angle_alpha   90.00
_cell.angle_beta   90.00
_cell.angle_gamma   90.00
#
_symmetry.space_group_name_H-M   'P 1'
#
loop_
_entity.id
_entity.type
_entity.pdbx_description
1 polymer ?
#
loop_
_entity_poly.entity_id
_entity_poly.type
_entity_poly.pdbx_seq_one_letter_code
_entity_poly.pdbx_strand_id
1 'polypeptide(L)' 'MDLKTLRSKSIKELYEEAGKVRTDIYKTSLAGGTIEDTSVLRKKKKSLARILTVISEKEYLNTN' A
#
# COMPACT_ATOMS: atom_id res chain seq x y z
N MET A 1 2.42 7.01 -6.12
CA MET A 1 3.11 5.71 -6.05
C MET A 1 3.07 5.08 -7.43
N ASP A 2 4.24 4.85 -8.01
CA ASP A 2 4.41 4.30 -9.36
C ASP A 2 4.52 2.77 -9.30
N LEU A 3 3.84 2.08 -10.21
CA LEU A 3 3.84 0.62 -10.32
C LEU A 3 5.21 0.07 -10.72
N LYS A 4 5.99 0.82 -11.53
CA LYS A 4 7.34 0.40 -11.94
C LYS A 4 8.25 0.25 -10.72
N THR A 5 8.21 1.22 -9.81
CA THR A 5 9.00 1.20 -8.57
C THR A 5 8.57 0.10 -7.60
N LEU A 6 7.29 -0.29 -7.60
CA LEU A 6 6.82 -1.41 -6.77
C LEU A 6 7.33 -2.75 -7.29
N ARG A 7 7.32 -2.95 -8.62
CA ARG A 7 7.73 -4.21 -9.24
C ARG A 7 9.23 -4.50 -9.07
N SER A 8 10.07 -3.47 -8.95
CA SER A 8 11.51 -3.62 -8.70
C SER A 8 11.86 -4.01 -7.27
N LYS A 9 10.94 -3.89 -6.31
CA LYS A 9 11.18 -4.26 -4.92
C LYS A 9 11.07 -5.78 -4.71
N SER A 10 11.78 -6.28 -3.70
CA SER A 10 11.60 -7.63 -3.18
C SER A 10 10.24 -7.78 -2.49
N ILE A 11 9.78 -9.02 -2.35
CA ILE A 11 8.52 -9.32 -1.63
C ILE A 11 8.59 -8.80 -0.18
N LYS A 12 9.74 -8.97 0.49
CA LYS A 12 9.95 -8.48 1.86
C LYS A 12 9.78 -6.96 1.96
N GLU A 13 10.41 -6.21 1.07
CA GLU A 13 10.29 -4.74 1.03
C GLU A 13 8.85 -4.29 0.76
N LEU A 14 8.11 -5.02 -0.08
CA LEU A 14 6.70 -4.74 -0.35
C LEU A 14 5.83 -4.96 0.91
N TYR A 15 6.09 -6.00 1.69
CA TYR A 15 5.39 -6.22 2.97
C TYR A 15 5.72 -5.14 4.00
N GLU A 16 6.98 -4.72 4.11
CA GLU A 16 7.37 -3.60 4.98
C GLU A 16 6.67 -2.29 4.58
N GLU A 17 6.60 -2.01 3.28
CA GLU A 17 5.92 -0.83 2.77
C GLU A 17 4.41 -0.89 2.97
N ALA A 18 3.78 -2.06 2.77
CA ALA A 18 2.37 -2.29 3.09
C ALA A 18 2.09 -2.03 4.58
N GLY A 19 2.98 -2.47 5.48
CA GLY A 19 2.91 -2.22 6.91
C GLY A 19 2.94 -0.72 7.24
N LYS A 20 3.87 0.02 6.64
CA LYS A 20 3.95 1.49 6.80
C LYS A 20 2.65 2.17 6.34
N VAL A 21 2.15 1.82 5.15
CA VAL A 21 0.91 2.41 4.62
C VAL A 21 -0.31 2.07 5.47
N ARG A 22 -0.40 0.87 6.05
CA ARG A 22 -1.47 0.51 7.01
C ARG A 22 -1.45 1.37 8.27
N THR A 23 -0.28 1.52 8.89
CA THR A 23 -0.12 2.39 10.07
C THR A 23 -0.52 3.83 9.75
N ASP A 24 -0.14 4.30 8.57
CA ASP A 24 -0.47 5.62 8.07
C ASP A 24 -1.97 5.83 7.83
N ILE A 25 -2.65 4.82 7.31
CA ILE A 25 -4.11 4.79 7.15
C ILE A 25 -4.78 4.90 8.53
N TYR A 26 -4.30 4.11 9.50
CA TYR A 26 -4.83 4.11 10.85
C TYR A 26 -4.68 5.48 11.52
N LYS A 27 -3.47 6.06 11.49
CA LYS A 27 -3.21 7.40 12.03
C LYS A 27 -4.09 8.46 11.38
N THR A 28 -4.22 8.45 10.06
CA THR A 28 -5.10 9.40 9.35
C THR A 28 -6.57 9.20 9.71
N SER A 29 -7.03 7.96 9.93
CA SER A 29 -8.41 7.71 10.35
C SER A 29 -8.74 8.22 11.75
N LEU A 30 -7.73 8.32 12.63
CA LEU A 30 -7.88 8.84 13.99
C LEU A 30 -7.89 10.37 14.06
N ALA A 31 -7.40 11.07 13.03
CA ALA A 31 -7.22 12.52 13.04
C ALA A 31 -8.53 13.35 12.93
N GLY A 32 -9.68 12.70 12.77
CA GLY A 32 -10.99 13.35 12.65
C GLY A 32 -11.33 13.66 11.18
N GLY A 33 -12.53 13.27 10.73
CA GLY A 33 -12.90 13.16 9.32
C GLY A 33 -13.17 14.48 8.58
N THR A 34 -12.17 15.35 8.44
CA THR A 34 -12.28 16.45 7.47
C THR A 34 -12.30 15.90 6.03
N ILE A 35 -12.82 16.67 5.08
CA ILE A 35 -12.84 16.28 3.66
C ILE A 35 -11.41 16.01 3.16
N GLU A 36 -10.43 16.78 3.62
CA GLU A 36 -9.02 16.60 3.28
C GLU A 36 -8.50 15.23 3.78
N ASP A 37 -8.84 14.86 5.01
CA ASP A 37 -8.49 13.55 5.60
C ASP A 37 -9.10 12.39 4.81
N THR A 38 -10.33 12.53 4.29
CA THR A 38 -10.95 11.49 3.47
C THR A 38 -10.24 11.29 2.13
N SER A 39 -9.80 12.38 1.49
CA SER A 39 -9.05 12.34 0.23
C SER A 39 -7.68 11.69 0.42
N VAL A 40 -6.98 12.07 1.49
CA VAL A 40 -5.69 11.46 1.88
C VAL A 40 -5.88 9.98 2.16
N LEU A 41 -6.91 9.59 2.93
CA LEU A 41 -7.22 8.20 3.25
C LEU A 41 -7.48 7.38 1.99
N ARG A 42 -8.26 7.92 1.04
CA ARG A 42 -8.53 7.27 -0.25
C ARG A 42 -7.26 7.05 -1.06
N LYS A 43 -6.37 8.04 -1.13
CA LYS A 43 -5.08 7.91 -1.81
C LYS A 43 -4.20 6.84 -1.16
N LYS A 44 -4.11 6.81 0.16
CA LYS A 44 -3.34 5.80 0.92
C LYS A 44 -3.89 4.39 0.72
N LYS A 45 -5.21 4.20 0.80
CA LYS A 45 -5.88 2.90 0.52
C LYS A 45 -5.61 2.43 -0.91
N LYS A 46 -5.66 3.32 -1.90
CA LYS A 46 -5.34 2.99 -3.30
C LYS A 46 -3.88 2.56 -3.47
N SER A 47 -2.95 3.21 -2.79
CA SER A 47 -1.53 2.80 -2.79
C SER A 47 -1.35 1.42 -2.15
N LEU A 48 -2.01 1.15 -1.01
CA LEU A 48 -1.96 -0.17 -0.37
C LEU A 48 -2.49 -1.27 -1.30
N ALA A 49 -3.61 -1.03 -1.98
CA ALA A 49 -4.16 -2.00 -2.93
C ALA A 49 -3.15 -2.36 -4.03
N ARG A 50 -2.43 -1.37 -4.57
CA ARG A 50 -1.39 -1.61 -5.59
C ARG A 50 -0.22 -2.44 -5.07
N ILE A 51 0.23 -2.18 -3.84
CA ILE A 51 1.31 -2.97 -3.21
C ILE A 51 0.87 -4.43 -3.07
N LEU A 52 -0.35 -4.66 -2.57
CA LEU A 52 -0.90 -6.01 -2.39
C LEU A 52 -1.07 -6.75 -3.73
N THR A 53 -1.48 -6.04 -4.79
CA THR A 53 -1.52 -6.63 -6.15
C THR A 53 -0.15 -7.09 -6.59
N VAL A 54 0.90 -6.27 -6.42
CA VAL A 54 2.27 -6.65 -6.83
C VAL A 54 2.82 -7.80 -5.98
N ILE A 55 2.50 -7.85 -4.68
CA ILE A 55 2.84 -9.00 -3.83
C ILE A 55 2.19 -10.27 -4.37
N SER A 56 0.88 -10.23 -4.62
CA SER A 56 0.14 -11.38 -5.13
C SER A 56 0.65 -11.85 -6.51
N GLU A 57 0.98 -10.92 -7.41
CA GLU A 57 1.62 -11.23 -8.70
C GLU A 57 2.95 -11.97 -8.49
N LYS A 58 3.81 -11.49 -7.57
CA LYS A 58 5.11 -12.11 -7.30
C LYS A 58 5.00 -13.48 -6.61
N GLU A 59 4.08 -13.63 -5.67
CA GLU A 59 3.84 -14.90 -4.99
C GLU A 59 3.30 -15.96 -5.96
N TYR A 60 2.38 -15.57 -6.84
CA TYR A 60 1.89 -16.46 -7.91
C TYR A 60 3.02 -16.93 -8.84
N LEU A 61 3.94 -16.04 -9.22
CA LEU A 61 5.10 -16.39 -10.06
C LEU A 61 6.14 -17.26 -9.35
N ASN A 62 6.28 -17.16 -8.03
CA ASN A 62 7.25 -17.98 -7.27
C ASN A 62 6.75 -19.39 -6.96
N THR A 63 5.45 -19.65 -7.14
CA THR A 63 4.82 -20.94 -6.81
C THR A 63 4.60 -21.82 -8.06
N ASN A 64 4.85 -21.28 -9.26
CA ASN A 64 4.86 -22.00 -10.54
C ASN A 64 6.29 -22.14 -11.07
#